data_AF-A0A929UBC5-F1
#
_entry.id   AF-A0A929UBC5-F1
#
_cell.length_a   1.000
_cell.length_b   1.000
_cell.length_c   1.000
_cell.angle_alpha   90.00
_cell.angle_beta   90.00
_cell.angle_gamma   90.00
#
_symmetry.space_group_name_H-M   'P 1'
#
loop_
_entity.id
_entity.type
_entity.pdbx_description
1 polymer ?
#
loop_
_entity_poly.entity_id
_entity_poly.type
_entity_poly.pdbx_seq_one_letter_code
_entity_poly.pdbx_strand_id
1 'polypeptide(L)'
;MDQAQQLRKIIKNTNLPQRPKARIITVTSGKGGVGKSNVAINIAIQFRKLGHRVIILDADFGLANIEIMFGTVPKHNLCDLIYQGKNIKDIITW
;
A
#
# COMPACT_ATOMS: atom_id res chain seq x y z
N MET A 1 -25.42 31.18 13.00
CA MET A 1 -25.39 29.71 12.77
C MET A 1 -25.17 29.51 11.28
N ASP A 2 -24.03 28.96 10.89
CA ASP A 2 -23.74 28.67 9.48
C ASP A 2 -24.08 27.21 9.14
N GLN A 3 -24.38 26.92 7.87
CA GLN A 3 -24.71 25.57 7.39
C GLN A 3 -23.54 24.59 7.59
N ALA A 4 -22.31 25.07 7.57
CA ALA A 4 -21.12 24.24 7.79
C ALA A 4 -21.01 23.75 9.24
N GLN A 5 -21.53 24.48 10.24
CA GLN A 5 -21.61 24.05 11.63
C GLN A 5 -22.60 22.88 11.80
N GLN A 6 -23.75 22.93 11.13
CA GLN A 6 -24.69 21.81 11.10
C GLN A 6 -24.05 20.58 10.45
N LEU A 7 -23.37 20.75 9.32
CA LEU A 7 -22.67 19.66 8.63
C LEU A 7 -21.57 19.02 9.50
N ARG A 8 -20.74 19.83 10.18
CA ARG A 8 -19.71 19.34 11.12
C ARG A 8 -20.32 18.55 12.28
N LYS A 9 -21.50 18.96 12.78
CA LYS A 9 -22.23 18.23 13.83
C LYS A 9 -22.73 16.87 13.33
N ILE A 10 -23.25 16.81 12.11
CA ILE A 10 -23.68 15.55 11.48
C ILE A 10 -22.48 14.61 11.32
N ILE A 11 -21.35 15.09 10.79
CA ILE A 11 -20.13 14.28 10.62
C ILE A 11 -19.60 13.75 11.97
N LYS A 12 -19.62 14.58 13.03
CA LYS A 12 -19.21 14.16 14.38
C LYS A 12 -20.16 13.16 15.03
N ASN A 13 -21.47 13.23 14.73
CA ASN A 13 -22.48 12.31 15.25
C ASN A 13 -22.63 11.03 14.44
N THR A 14 -22.11 10.98 13.21
CA THR A 14 -21.89 9.71 12.52
C THR A 14 -20.83 8.92 13.26
N ASN A 15 -21.26 7.88 13.99
CA ASN A 15 -20.41 6.75 14.39
C ASN A 15 -20.00 5.98 13.13
N LEU A 16 -19.22 6.60 12.25
CA LEU A 16 -18.53 5.89 11.18
C LEU A 16 -17.64 4.86 11.88
N PRO A 17 -17.77 3.56 11.55
CA PRO A 17 -16.94 2.55 12.17
C PRO A 17 -15.48 2.95 11.96
N GLN A 18 -14.76 3.18 13.05
CA GLN A 18 -13.33 3.48 12.98
C GLN A 18 -12.64 2.24 12.44
N ARG A 19 -12.35 2.24 11.14
CA ARG A 19 -11.55 1.18 10.54
C ARG A 19 -10.15 1.28 11.14
N PRO A 20 -9.57 0.17 11.64
CA PRO A 20 -8.21 0.20 12.13
C PRO A 20 -7.29 0.69 11.01
N LYS A 21 -6.52 1.75 11.31
CA LYS A 21 -5.56 2.31 10.35
C LYS A 21 -4.45 1.30 10.11
N ALA A 22 -4.07 1.11 8.85
CA ALA A 22 -2.87 0.36 8.52
C ALA A 22 -1.63 1.10 9.02
N ARG A 23 -0.65 0.38 9.55
CA ARG A 23 0.69 0.92 9.81
C ARG A 23 1.43 0.99 8.48
N ILE A 24 2.00 2.15 8.16
CA ILE A 24 2.79 2.39 6.95
C ILE A 24 4.26 2.50 7.34
N ILE A 25 5.12 1.72 6.65
CA ILE A 25 6.57 1.74 6.85
C ILE A 25 7.20 1.98 5.48
N THR A 26 7.95 3.08 5.37
CA THR A 26 8.66 3.43 4.13
C THR A 26 10.12 3.05 4.27
N VAL A 27 10.63 2.24 3.34
CA VAL A 27 12.05 1.88 3.24
C VAL A 27 12.66 2.64 2.06
N THR A 28 13.63 3.52 2.33
CA THR A 28 14.24 4.39 1.30
C THR A 28 15.76 4.52 1.50
N SER A 29 16.47 4.98 0.47
CA SER A 29 17.90 5.36 0.53
C SER A 29 18.27 6.19 -0.70
N GLY A 30 19.31 7.03 -0.56
CA GLY A 30 19.82 7.87 -1.64
C GLY A 30 20.76 7.16 -2.63
N LYS A 31 21.06 5.86 -2.46
CA LYS A 31 21.99 5.11 -3.32
C LYS A 31 21.37 3.81 -3.84
N GLY A 32 21.69 3.45 -5.08
CA GLY A 32 21.37 2.14 -5.65
C GLY A 32 22.13 1.00 -4.95
N GLY A 33 21.59 -0.22 -4.99
CA GLY A 33 22.32 -1.42 -4.55
C GLY A 33 22.49 -1.64 -3.03
N VAL A 34 22.01 -0.74 -2.16
CA VAL A 34 22.18 -0.88 -0.69
C VAL A 34 21.28 -1.93 -0.03
N GLY A 35 20.48 -2.67 -0.80
CA GLY A 35 19.61 -3.72 -0.26
C GLY A 35 18.23 -3.29 0.26
N LYS A 36 17.71 -2.12 -0.14
CA LYS A 36 16.39 -1.61 0.28
C LYS A 36 15.26 -2.63 0.10
N SER A 37 15.15 -3.22 -1.10
CA SER A 37 14.10 -4.18 -1.43
C SER A 37 14.23 -5.46 -0.59
N ASN A 38 15.46 -5.93 -0.37
CA ASN A 38 15.73 -7.06 0.53
C ASN A 38 15.23 -6.80 1.95
N VAL A 39 15.51 -5.62 2.50
CA VAL A 39 15.04 -5.24 3.85
C VAL A 39 13.52 -5.16 3.88
N ALA A 40 12.89 -4.50 2.92
CA ALA A 40 11.43 -4.35 2.85
C ALA A 40 10.72 -5.71 2.77
N ILE A 41 11.20 -6.62 1.92
CA ILE A 41 10.66 -7.96 1.74
C ILE A 41 10.80 -8.79 3.01
N ASN A 42 11.98 -8.81 3.63
CA ASN A 42 12.21 -9.63 4.83
C ASN A 42 11.39 -9.13 6.03
N ILE A 43 11.22 -7.82 6.18
CA ILE A 43 10.33 -7.24 7.19
C ILE A 43 8.88 -7.68 6.93
N ALA A 44 8.42 -7.63 5.68
CA ALA A 44 7.08 -8.06 5.31
C ALA A 44 6.84 -9.55 5.59
N ILE A 45 7.80 -10.41 5.24
CA ILE A 45 7.78 -11.85 5.55
C ILE A 45 7.68 -12.06 7.06
N GLN A 46 8.47 -11.33 7.86
CA GLN A 46 8.44 -11.48 9.31
C GLN A 46 7.11 -11.04 9.92
N PHE A 47 6.54 -9.93 9.47
CA PHE A 47 5.19 -9.53 9.90
C PHE A 47 4.12 -10.53 9.49
N ARG A 48 4.24 -11.15 8.31
CA ARG A 48 3.34 -12.21 7.88
C ARG A 48 3.45 -13.46 8.75
N LYS A 49 4.68 -13.85 9.14
CA LYS A 49 4.93 -14.95 10.10
C LYS A 49 4.33 -14.68 11.49
N LEU A 50 4.26 -13.41 11.90
CA LEU A 50 3.59 -12.97 13.13
C LEU A 50 2.05 -12.88 13.00
N GLY A 51 1.49 -13.26 11.84
CA GLY A 51 0.04 -13.28 11.62
C GLY A 51 -0.55 -11.97 11.08
N HIS A 52 0.25 -10.93 10.85
CA HIS A 52 -0.25 -9.66 10.33
C HIS A 52 -0.58 -9.73 8.85
N ARG A 53 -1.63 -9.03 8.42
CA ARG A 53 -1.89 -8.76 7.00
C ARG A 53 -0.90 -7.70 6.53
N VAL A 54 -0.15 -8.03 5.48
CA VAL A 54 0.92 -7.17 4.96
C VAL A 54 0.71 -7.01 3.46
N ILE A 55 0.90 -5.80 2.98
CA ILE A 55 0.99 -5.47 1.55
C ILE A 55 2.33 -4.78 1.35
N ILE A 56 3.02 -5.15 0.28
CA ILE A 56 4.22 -4.45 -0.19
C ILE A 56 3.79 -3.61 -1.38
N LEU A 57 4.18 -2.33 -1.38
CA LEU A 57 4.05 -1.45 -2.52
C LEU A 57 5.45 -1.13 -3.02
N ASP A 58 5.80 -1.62 -4.21
CA ASP A 58 7.02 -1.17 -4.90
C ASP A 58 6.75 0.20 -5.51
N ALA A 59 7.50 1.20 -5.07
CA ALA A 59 7.40 2.57 -5.58
C ALA A 59 8.48 2.88 -6.62
N ASP A 60 9.28 1.88 -7.02
CA ASP A 60 10.27 1.99 -8.08
C ASP A 60 9.65 1.60 -9.44
N PHE A 61 9.06 2.58 -10.13
CA PHE A 61 8.40 2.37 -11.44
C PHE A 61 9.38 2.11 -12.60
N GLY A 62 10.69 2.32 -12.41
CA GLY A 62 11.68 2.18 -13.47
C GLY A 62 12.33 0.80 -13.54
N LEU A 63 12.54 0.17 -12.38
CA LEU A 63 13.21 -1.13 -12.24
C LEU A 63 12.54 -1.92 -11.13
N ALA A 64 11.25 -2.23 -11.30
CA ALA A 64 10.49 -3.00 -10.31
C ALA A 64 11.21 -4.32 -10.02
N ASN A 65 11.71 -4.47 -8.80
CA ASN A 65 12.57 -5.60 -8.43
C ASN A 65 11.82 -6.62 -7.58
N ILE A 66 10.71 -6.20 -6.96
CA ILE A 66 10.03 -7.02 -5.96
C ILE A 66 9.31 -8.22 -6.60
N GLU A 67 8.67 -8.05 -7.75
CA GLU A 67 8.02 -9.13 -8.50
C GLU A 67 9.01 -10.23 -8.90
N ILE A 68 10.20 -9.85 -9.36
CA ILE A 68 11.29 -10.78 -9.70
C ILE A 68 11.76 -11.54 -8.45
N MET A 69 11.94 -10.83 -7.33
CA MET A 69 12.37 -11.44 -6.05
C MET A 69 11.34 -12.42 -5.48
N PHE A 70 10.04 -12.21 -5.74
CA PHE A 70 8.98 -13.15 -5.38
C PHE A 70 8.71 -14.22 -6.45
N GLY A 71 9.33 -14.13 -7.63
CA GLY A 71 9.07 -15.03 -8.75
C GLY A 71 7.64 -14.92 -9.29
N THR A 72 7.01 -13.76 -9.14
CA THR A 72 5.63 -13.50 -9.58
C THR A 72 5.62 -12.61 -10.82
N VAL A 73 4.64 -12.83 -11.69
CA VAL A 73 4.39 -11.97 -12.85
C VAL A 73 3.02 -11.34 -12.66
N PRO A 74 2.93 -10.07 -12.22
CA PRO A 74 1.65 -9.41 -12.02
C PRO A 74 0.94 -9.24 -13.37
N LYS A 75 -0.37 -9.53 -13.40
CA LYS A 75 -1.20 -9.32 -14.60
C LYS A 75 -1.49 -7.85 -14.87
N HIS A 76 -1.55 -7.06 -13.80
CA HIS A 76 -1.81 -5.63 -13.82
C HIS A 76 -0.92 -4.92 -12.82
N ASN A 77 -0.58 -3.66 -13.10
CA ASN A 77 0.26 -2.82 -12.25
C ASN A 77 -0.41 -1.47 -11.95
N LEU A 78 0.30 -0.58 -11.26
CA LEU A 78 -0.24 0.72 -10.88
C LEU A 78 -0.57 1.63 -12.08
N CYS A 79 0.11 1.47 -13.21
CA CYS A 79 -0.22 2.22 -14.42
C CYS A 79 -1.60 1.82 -14.95
N ASP A 80 -1.99 0.54 -14.86
CA ASP A 80 -3.33 0.10 -15.29
C ASP A 80 -4.44 0.65 -14.38
N LEU A 81 -4.16 0.79 -13.07
CA LEU A 81 -5.05 1.50 -12.13
C LEU A 81 -5.24 2.96 -12.56
N ILE A 82 -4.14 3.68 -12.80
CA ILE A 82 -4.15 5.13 -13.02
C ILE A 82 -4.70 5.50 -14.39
N TYR A 83 -4.30 4.77 -15.44
CA TYR A 83 -4.55 5.16 -16.83
C TYR A 83 -5.60 4.30 -17.55
N GLN A 84 -5.88 3.09 -17.06
CA GLN A 84 -6.80 2.15 -17.72
C GLN A 84 -8.07 1.86 -16.89
N GLY A 85 -8.25 2.53 -15.76
CA GLY A 85 -9.45 2.42 -14.94
C GLY A 85 -9.63 1.07 -14.25
N LYS A 86 -8.57 0.28 -14.07
CA LYS A 86 -8.61 -0.98 -13.31
C LYS A 86 -8.93 -0.71 -11.83
N ASN A 87 -9.51 -1.69 -11.13
CA ASN A 87 -9.74 -1.55 -9.70
C ASN A 87 -8.41 -1.75 -8.92
N ILE A 88 -8.26 -1.09 -7.77
CA ILE A 88 -7.10 -1.29 -6.89
C ILE A 88 -6.91 -2.76 -6.49
N LYS A 89 -8.00 -3.54 -6.40
CA LYS A 89 -7.93 -4.97 -6.08
C LYS A 89 -7.36 -5.80 -7.24
N ASP A 90 -7.53 -5.36 -8.48
CA ASP A 90 -7.11 -6.09 -9.67
C ASP A 90 -5.60 -6.03 -9.88
N ILE A 91 -4.93 -5.03 -9.27
CA ILE A 91 -3.48 -4.83 -9.35
C ILE A 91 -2.73 -5.44 -8.15
N ILE A 92 -3.45 -6.02 -7.18
CA ILE A 92 -2.84 -6.73 -6.06
C ILE A 92 -2.60 -8.18 -6.48
N THR A 93 -1.34 -8.61 -6.41
CA THR A 93 -0.96 -10.01 -6.58
C THR A 93 -0.99 -10.72 -5.24
N TRP A 94 -1.70 -11.85 -5.17
CA TRP A 94 -1.96 -12.62 -3.95
C TRP A 94 -1.06 -13.87 -3.86
#